data_AF-A0A640TB33-F1
#
_entry.id   AF-A0A640TB33-F1
#
_cell.length_a   1.000
_cell.length_b   1.000
_cell.length_c   1.000
_cell.angle_alpha   90.00
_cell.angle_beta   90.00
_cell.angle_gamma   90.00
#
_symmetry.space_group_name_H-M   'P 1'
#
loop_
_entity.id
_entity.type
_entity.pdbx_description
1 polymer ?
#
loop_
_entity_poly.entity_id
_entity_poly.type
_entity_poly.pdbx_seq_one_letter_code
_entity_poly.pdbx_strand_id
1 'polypeptide(L)'
;MTDAVAQVCPINPVIDLVFSRWTTPILWVLERDGLVIRTYHAEIPPRVEYEISGLDRTLTPLFSAITDWSAAHLPAVSAARQAYDAARAEEEAWAEG
;
A
#
# COMPACT_ATOMS: atom_id res chain seq x y z
N MET A 1 14.54 29.13 10.51
CA MET A 1 13.11 28.95 10.19
C MET A 1 13.00 28.04 8.98
N THR A 2 13.50 26.80 9.13
CA THR A 2 13.44 25.76 8.11
C THR A 2 12.23 24.93 8.43
N ASP A 3 11.17 25.15 7.66
CA ASP A 3 10.01 24.29 7.61
C ASP A 3 10.51 22.93 7.08
N ALA A 4 10.65 21.97 7.99
CA ALA A 4 10.91 20.60 7.63
C ALA A 4 9.61 20.11 6.99
N VAL A 5 9.48 20.32 5.68
CA VAL A 5 8.51 19.62 4.86
C VAL A 5 8.60 18.16 5.27
N ALA A 6 7.51 17.66 5.86
CA ALA A 6 7.40 16.26 6.22
C ALA A 6 7.74 15.48 4.95
N GLN A 7 8.94 14.91 4.91
CA GLN A 7 9.39 14.09 3.80
C GLN A 7 8.50 12.85 3.87
N VAL A 8 7.35 12.93 3.20
CA VAL A 8 6.46 11.79 3.01
C VAL A 8 7.33 10.74 2.35
N CYS A 9 7.39 9.55 2.97
CA CYS A 9 8.14 8.44 2.41
C CYS A 9 7.68 8.25 0.95
N PRO A 10 8.59 8.31 -0.04
CA PRO A 10 8.22 8.34 -1.46
C PRO A 10 7.47 7.08 -1.92
N ILE A 11 7.47 6.02 -1.10
CA ILE A 11 6.75 4.78 -1.37
C ILE A 11 5.32 4.72 -0.78
N ASN A 12 4.92 5.64 0.11
CA ASN A 12 3.58 5.61 0.69
C ASN A 12 2.45 5.56 -0.35
N PRO A 13 2.48 6.38 -1.42
CA PRO A 13 1.47 6.32 -2.47
C PRO A 13 1.42 4.95 -3.19
N VAL A 14 2.57 4.28 -3.34
CA VAL A 14 2.64 2.93 -3.94
C VAL A 14 2.04 1.89 -3.00
N ILE A 15 2.36 1.97 -1.71
CA ILE A 15 1.77 1.13 -0.67
C ILE A 15 0.24 1.26 -0.71
N ASP A 16 -0.25 2.48 -0.72
CA ASP A 16 -1.69 2.76 -0.78
C ASP A 16 -2.37 2.17 -2.01
N LEU A 17 -1.70 2.20 -3.17
CA LEU A 17 -2.18 1.58 -4.41
C LEU A 17 -2.38 0.07 -4.25
N VAL A 18 -1.38 -0.61 -3.68
CA VAL A 18 -1.42 -2.07 -3.43
C VAL A 18 -2.50 -2.42 -2.40
N PHE A 19 -2.73 -1.55 -1.42
CA PHE A 19 -3.83 -1.68 -0.46
C PHE A 19 -5.18 -1.18 -0.98
N SER A 20 -5.31 -1.00 -2.31
CA SER A 20 -6.55 -0.63 -3.00
C SER A 20 -7.13 0.73 -2.57
N ARG A 21 -6.30 1.65 -2.10
CA ARG A 21 -6.70 3.02 -1.77
C ARG A 21 -6.55 3.92 -2.99
N TRP A 22 -7.29 3.61 -4.05
CA TRP A 22 -7.22 4.34 -5.33
C TRP A 22 -7.93 5.69 -5.22
N THR A 23 -7.18 6.73 -4.89
CA THR A 23 -7.70 8.10 -4.82
C THR A 23 -7.00 8.98 -5.84
N THR A 24 -7.70 9.98 -6.39
CA THR A 24 -7.10 10.97 -7.31
C THR A 24 -5.82 11.59 -6.76
N PRO A 25 -5.73 11.97 -5.46
CA PRO A 25 -4.48 12.44 -4.87
C PRO A 25 -3.32 11.44 -4.98
N ILE A 26 -3.56 10.14 -4.83
CA ILE A 26 -2.51 9.11 -4.94
C ILE A 26 -2.01 9.01 -6.38
N LEU A 27 -2.90 9.03 -7.37
CA LEU A 27 -2.52 9.01 -8.77
C LEU A 27 -1.69 10.24 -9.16
N TRP A 28 -2.02 11.43 -8.65
CA TRP A 28 -1.21 12.64 -8.89
C TRP A 28 0.19 12.54 -8.29
N VAL A 29 0.33 11.97 -7.10
CA VAL A 29 1.65 11.79 -6.50
C VAL A 29 2.46 10.76 -7.28
N LEU A 30 1.86 9.63 -7.68
CA LEU A 30 2.53 8.62 -8.48
C LEU A 30 2.95 9.12 -9.87
N GLU A 31 2.13 9.97 -10.50
CA GLU A 31 2.45 10.66 -11.75
C GLU A 31 3.62 11.64 -11.54
N ARG A 32 3.54 12.49 -10.52
CA ARG A 32 4.59 13.47 -10.17
C ARG A 32 5.93 12.79 -9.88
N ASP A 33 5.90 11.67 -9.15
CA ASP A 33 7.08 10.94 -8.73
C ASP A 33 7.61 10.01 -9.85
N GLY A 34 6.94 9.99 -11.02
CA GLY A 34 7.39 9.27 -12.22
C GLY A 34 7.14 7.76 -12.19
N LEU A 35 6.31 7.29 -11.25
CA LEU A 35 5.98 5.88 -11.09
C LEU A 35 4.84 5.44 -12.01
N VAL A 36 3.95 6.36 -12.37
CA VAL A 36 2.83 6.15 -13.29
C VAL A 36 2.88 7.16 -14.42
N ILE A 37 2.51 6.73 -15.62
CA ILE A 37 2.37 7.56 -16.81
C ILE A 37 0.89 7.77 -17.07
N ARG A 38 0.46 9.02 -17.21
CA ARG A 38 -0.92 9.39 -17.53
C ARG A 38 -1.04 9.78 -19.01
N THR A 39 -1.88 9.07 -19.75
CA THR A 39 -2.14 9.34 -21.17
C THR A 39 -3.57 9.82 -21.37
N TYR A 40 -3.73 10.99 -21.99
CA TYR A 40 -5.04 11.52 -22.38
C TYR A 40 -5.36 11.16 -23.83
N HIS A 41 -6.50 10.52 -24.05
CA HIS A 41 -6.98 10.16 -25.38
C HIS A 41 -8.14 11.06 -25.77
N ALA A 42 -7.90 11.91 -26.77
CA ALA A 42 -8.86 12.89 -27.28
C ALA A 42 -9.84 12.24 -28.29
N GLU A 43 -10.58 11.24 -27.85
CA GLU A 43 -11.63 10.56 -28.62
C GLU A 43 -13.03 10.84 -28.05
N ILE A 44 -14.07 10.27 -28.66
CA ILE A 44 -15.45 10.37 -28.16
C ILE A 44 -15.92 8.96 -27.77
N PRO A 45 -16.19 8.69 -26.47
CA PRO A 45 -16.02 9.58 -25.32
C PRO A 45 -14.54 9.74 -24.90
N PRO A 46 -14.13 10.88 -24.33
CA PRO A 46 -12.74 11.08 -23.92
C PRO A 46 -12.36 10.10 -22.80
N ARG A 47 -11.16 9.51 -22.88
CA ARG A 47 -10.64 8.56 -21.89
C ARG A 47 -9.26 8.98 -21.38
N VAL A 48 -8.95 8.56 -20.16
CA VAL A 48 -7.62 8.71 -19.54
C VAL A 48 -7.14 7.33 -19.16
N GLU A 49 -5.92 7.01 -19.53
CA GLU A 49 -5.25 5.76 -19.16
C GLU A 49 -4.06 6.05 -18.26
N TYR A 50 -3.85 5.14 -17.31
CA TYR A 50 -2.73 5.18 -16.39
C TYR A 50 -1.94 3.88 -16.57
N GLU A 51 -0.66 4.01 -16.86
CA GLU A 51 0.25 2.89 -17.05
C GLU A 51 1.38 2.96 -16.03
N ILE A 52 1.87 1.80 -15.59
CA ILE A 52 3.05 1.76 -14.75
C ILE A 52 4.29 2.05 -15.59
N SER A 53 5.19 2.86 -15.06
CA SER A 53 6.36 3.39 -15.77
C SER A 53 7.48 2.36 -16.02
N GLY A 54 8.70 2.85 -16.25
CA GLY A 54 9.90 2.01 -16.11
C GLY A 54 10.47 2.04 -14.69
N LEU A 55 10.18 3.11 -13.93
CA LEU A 55 10.71 3.34 -12.60
C LEU A 55 10.05 2.42 -11.58
N ASP A 56 8.76 2.13 -11.70
CA ASP A 56 8.07 1.17 -10.83
C ASP A 56 8.67 -0.24 -10.93
N ARG A 57 9.20 -0.62 -12.10
CA ARG A 57 9.79 -1.95 -12.32
C ARG A 57 11.03 -2.15 -11.45
N THR A 58 11.67 -1.06 -11.03
CA THR A 58 12.77 -1.11 -10.06
C THR A 58 12.31 -1.47 -8.64
N LEU A 59 11.01 -1.41 -8.35
CA LEU A 59 10.42 -1.82 -7.08
C LEU A 59 10.20 -3.33 -7.00
N THR A 60 10.33 -4.08 -8.10
CA THR A 60 10.15 -5.55 -8.10
C THR A 60 10.93 -6.26 -7.00
N PRO A 61 12.23 -5.99 -6.76
CA PRO A 61 12.99 -6.66 -5.69
C PRO A 61 12.44 -6.37 -4.30
N LEU A 62 11.88 -5.18 -4.08
CA LEU A 62 11.27 -4.82 -2.80
C LEU A 62 9.98 -5.61 -2.56
N PHE A 63 9.13 -5.71 -3.57
CA PHE A 63 7.92 -6.53 -3.48
C PHE A 63 8.27 -8.01 -3.25
N SER A 64 9.28 -8.53 -3.94
CA SER A 64 9.79 -9.89 -3.70
C SER A 64 10.24 -10.08 -2.26
N ALA A 65 11.02 -9.14 -1.70
CA ALA A 65 11.46 -9.22 -0.30
C ALA A 65 10.28 -9.25 0.70
N ILE A 66 9.24 -8.46 0.44
CA ILE A 66 8.01 -8.48 1.25
C ILE A 66 7.31 -9.84 1.14
N THR A 67 7.20 -10.40 -0.07
CA THR A 67 6.58 -11.71 -0.30
C THR A 67 7.36 -12.82 0.38
N ASP A 68 8.69 -12.82 0.25
CA ASP A 68 9.58 -13.82 0.85
C ASP A 68 9.50 -13.80 2.37
N TRP A 69 9.58 -12.60 2.97
CA TRP A 69 9.41 -12.43 4.41
C TRP A 69 8.03 -12.92 4.86
N SER A 70 6.97 -12.55 4.14
CA SER A 70 5.61 -12.97 4.46
C SER A 70 5.46 -14.48 4.43
N ALA A 71 5.96 -15.14 3.38
CA ALA A 71 5.93 -16.59 3.26
C ALA A 71 6.64 -17.28 4.43
N ALA A 72 7.78 -16.75 4.87
CA ALA A 72 8.54 -17.29 6.00
C ALA A 72 7.86 -17.07 7.36
N HIS A 73 7.07 -16.00 7.54
CA HIS A 73 6.57 -15.59 8.87
C HIS A 73 5.05 -15.68 9.04
N LEU A 74 4.29 -16.02 7.99
CA LEU A 74 2.84 -16.22 8.07
C LEU A 74 2.40 -17.16 9.20
N PRO A 75 3.09 -18.29 9.49
CA PRO A 75 2.74 -19.13 10.64
C PRO A 75 2.84 -18.40 11.98
N ALA A 76 3.89 -17.61 12.19
CA ALA A 76 4.08 -16.84 13.41
C ALA A 76 3.03 -15.72 13.55
N VAL A 77 2.70 -15.04 12.44
CA VAL A 77 1.62 -14.05 12.40
C VAL A 77 0.27 -14.70 12.74
N SER A 78 0.00 -15.90 12.22
CA SER A 78 -1.23 -16.63 12.52
C SER A 78 -1.33 -17.03 13.99
N ALA A 79 -0.23 -17.53 14.58
CA ALA A 79 -0.18 -17.85 16.00
C ALA A 79 -0.42 -16.61 16.88
N ALA A 80 0.19 -15.47 16.52
CA ALA A 80 -0.03 -14.21 17.23
C ALA A 80 -1.49 -13.74 17.18
N ARG A 81 -2.17 -13.88 16.02
CA ARG A 81 -3.60 -13.57 15.87
C ARG A 81 -4.46 -14.45 16.78
N GLN A 82 -4.23 -15.76 16.76
CA GLN A 82 -4.99 -16.71 17.61
C GLN A 82 -4.83 -16.40 19.10
N ALA A 83 -3.60 -16.11 19.54
CA ALA A 83 -3.34 -15.74 20.93
C ALA A 83 -4.06 -14.45 21.34
N TYR A 84 -4.09 -13.46 20.45
CA TYR A 84 -4.82 -12.21 20.67
C TYR A 84 -6.33 -12.43 20.76
N ASP A 85 -6.90 -13.18 19.81
CA ASP A 85 -8.34 -13.45 19.74
C ASP A 85 -8.79 -14.26 20.97
N ALA A 86 -7.98 -15.22 21.43
CA ALA A 86 -8.25 -15.99 22.64
C ALA A 86 -8.27 -15.10 23.90
N ALA A 87 -7.27 -14.22 24.06
CA ALA A 87 -7.23 -13.29 25.18
C ALA A 87 -8.43 -12.33 25.18
N ARG A 88 -8.85 -11.86 23.99
CA ARG A 88 -10.04 -11.00 23.83
C ARG A 88 -11.33 -11.71 24.22
N ALA A 89 -11.50 -12.97 23.80
CA ALA A 89 -12.69 -13.74 24.14
C ALA A 89 -12.78 -14.04 25.65
N GLU A 90 -11.65 -14.26 26.32
CA GLU A 90 -11.59 -14.41 27.78
C GLU A 90 -12.00 -13.10 28.49
N GLU A 91 -11.49 -11.95 28.06
CA GLU A 91 -11.86 -10.64 28.60
C GLU A 91 -13.37 -10.35 28.47
N GLU A 92 -13.95 -10.65 27.31
CA GLU A 92 -15.39 -10.48 27.04
C GLU A 92 -16.24 -11.41 27.91
N ALA A 93 -15.83 -12.68 28.06
CA ALA A 93 -16.53 -13.65 28.92
C ALA A 93 -16.52 -13.27 30.41
N TRP A 94 -15.49 -12.56 30.87
CA TRP A 94 -15.40 -12.06 32.25
C TRP A 94 -16.20 -10.77 32.45
N ALA A 95 -16.48 -10.02 31.39
CA ALA A 95 -17.28 -8.80 31.44
C ALA A 95 -18.80 -9.07 31.42
N GLU A 96 -19.22 -10.23 30.91
CA GLU A 96 -20.64 -10.63 30.81
C GLU A 96 -21.13 -11.51 31.99
N GLY A 97 -20.24 -11.96 32.88
CA GLY A 97 -20.56 -12.77 34.07
C GLY A 97 -20.43 -12.01 35.38
#